data_AF-C4RNF7-F1
#
_entry.id   AF-C4RNF7-F1
#
_cell.length_a   1.000
_cell.length_b   1.000
_cell.length_c   1.000
_cell.angle_alpha   90.00
_cell.angle_beta   90.00
_cell.angle_gamma   90.00
#
_symmetry.space_group_name_H-M   'P 1'
#
loop_
_entity.id
_entity.type
_entity.pdbx_description
1 polymer ?
#
loop_
_entity_poly.entity_id
_entity_poly.type
_entity_poly.pdbx_seq_one_letter_code
_entity_poly.pdbx_strand_id
1 'polypeptide(L)'
;MPGQQCADRARRIGLRAGHRPCPRPAGGARVPALVARAHRVHAVTEGHPAAGVPGPAGRRVRCGPGRRTRDYGAGDEVAAAYLRAAVASVLVNGAAGVIVWCWQDSTSTAEPYDRRPAERMVGLHRADGTPKPAMTAYRQVVDAAPALVRTVEPAGIAVWPVAGQPAGGGSYLDPHRDTVSPFFAYLLLKRLHLDVDVVVTPAAGHQLVVCPSVDQVTLADLEHLRAALRRGATVYYSLGDHLHGFPGAELVGAEIVDYDLTGRDRQEIVWDGEVWPVDWTVASAVPTTLRATSGRVLAAYPDGTPAVVVNAVGAGRLVFTNVPFERQLDAVGRFALAPWERFYRRIAELAGIGPAVRCSDPEVEVVPVDGGVALVNHRDRAVTVRVGRDGDDPDADLVVDLTEKGWTVARLPMTSITETSTTVSSA
;
A
#
# COMPACT_ATOMS: atom_id res chain seq x y z
N MET A 1 0.48 -5.40 -55.18
CA MET A 1 -0.82 -5.94 -55.62
C MET A 1 -1.09 -7.26 -54.92
N PRO A 2 -1.70 -7.22 -53.72
CA PRO A 2 -2.72 -8.22 -53.37
C PRO A 2 -3.87 -7.53 -52.62
N GLY A 3 -4.91 -7.14 -53.35
CA GLY A 3 -6.08 -6.43 -52.79
C GLY A 3 -7.42 -6.97 -53.31
N GLN A 4 -7.46 -8.20 -53.83
CA GLN A 4 -8.62 -8.69 -54.59
C GLN A 4 -9.19 -10.03 -54.13
N GLN A 5 -8.68 -10.65 -53.05
CA GLN A 5 -9.22 -11.92 -52.55
C GLN A 5 -10.06 -11.83 -51.25
N CYS A 6 -10.17 -10.65 -50.61
CA CYS A 6 -11.05 -10.46 -49.44
C CYS A 6 -12.43 -9.88 -49.75
N ALA A 7 -12.70 -9.46 -51.00
CA ALA A 7 -13.96 -8.79 -51.36
C ALA A 7 -15.14 -9.75 -51.62
N ASP A 8 -14.88 -11.04 -51.87
CA ASP A 8 -15.93 -11.99 -52.29
C ASP A 8 -16.55 -12.83 -51.17
N ARG A 9 -16.15 -12.64 -49.90
CA ARG A 9 -16.79 -13.33 -48.75
C ARG A 9 -17.81 -12.49 -47.98
N ALA A 10 -17.92 -11.19 -48.25
CA ALA A 10 -18.84 -10.29 -47.55
C ALA A 10 -20.22 -10.11 -48.22
N ARG A 11 -20.49 -10.75 -49.36
CA ARG A 11 -21.77 -10.63 -50.10
C ARG A 11 -22.83 -11.70 -49.78
N ARG A 12 -22.71 -12.46 -48.69
CA ARG A 12 -23.71 -13.48 -48.29
C ARG A 12 -24.54 -13.18 -47.05
N ILE A 13 -24.41 -12.01 -46.42
CA ILE A 13 -25.26 -11.64 -45.29
C ILE A 13 -25.76 -10.21 -45.53
N GLY A 14 -26.99 -10.09 -46.03
CA GLY A 14 -27.59 -8.84 -46.48
C GLY A 14 -27.88 -7.86 -45.35
N LEU A 15 -26.95 -6.95 -45.09
CA LEU A 15 -27.17 -5.76 -44.26
C LEU A 15 -26.86 -4.52 -45.10
N ARG A 16 -27.92 -3.77 -45.48
CA ARG A 16 -27.80 -2.47 -46.16
C ARG A 16 -27.37 -1.41 -45.15
N ALA A 17 -26.34 -0.66 -45.51
CA ALA A 17 -25.93 0.58 -44.84
C ALA A 17 -26.96 1.70 -45.07
N GLY A 18 -27.41 2.34 -43.99
CA GLY A 18 -28.21 3.57 -44.04
C GLY A 18 -27.58 4.63 -43.13
N HIS A 19 -26.90 5.61 -43.72
CA HIS A 19 -26.43 6.80 -43.02
C HIS A 19 -27.61 7.76 -42.76
N ARG A 20 -27.86 8.11 -41.48
CA ARG A 20 -28.53 9.35 -41.08
C ARG A 20 -27.68 10.04 -40.00
N PRO A 21 -27.37 11.34 -40.14
CA PRO A 21 -26.65 12.08 -39.10
C PRO A 21 -27.59 12.47 -37.95
N CYS A 22 -27.11 12.34 -36.72
CA CYS A 22 -27.83 12.70 -35.50
C CYS A 22 -27.61 14.20 -35.17
N PRO A 23 -28.61 14.95 -34.69
CA PRO A 23 -28.48 16.39 -34.43
C PRO A 23 -27.84 16.67 -33.06
N ARG A 24 -27.07 17.77 -32.98
CA ARG A 24 -26.56 18.34 -31.73
C ARG A 24 -27.70 19.03 -30.95
N PRO A 25 -27.82 18.87 -29.62
CA PRO A 25 -28.67 19.75 -28.82
C PRO A 25 -27.88 20.97 -28.34
N ALA A 26 -28.48 22.13 -28.52
CA ALA A 26 -28.10 23.41 -27.93
C ALA A 26 -28.83 23.60 -26.59
N GLY A 27 -28.17 24.26 -25.63
CA GLY A 27 -28.85 25.08 -24.62
C GLY A 27 -29.22 24.42 -23.28
N GLY A 28 -28.42 24.76 -22.26
CA GLY A 28 -28.78 25.08 -20.87
C GLY A 28 -30.02 24.46 -20.21
N ALA A 29 -29.78 23.51 -19.29
CA ALA A 29 -30.59 23.33 -18.08
C ALA A 29 -29.68 22.87 -16.93
N ARG A 30 -29.63 23.66 -15.84
CA ARG A 30 -28.98 23.29 -14.59
C ARG A 30 -29.78 22.17 -13.94
N VAL A 31 -29.14 21.03 -13.69
CA VAL A 31 -29.68 19.93 -12.87
C VAL A 31 -28.98 19.97 -11.50
N PRO A 32 -29.70 19.87 -10.36
CA PRO A 32 -29.13 20.01 -9.03
C PRO A 32 -28.17 18.87 -8.69
N ALA A 33 -27.17 19.18 -7.88
CA ALA A 33 -26.18 18.26 -7.34
C ALA A 33 -26.84 17.04 -6.69
N LEU A 34 -26.78 15.90 -7.39
CA LEU A 34 -27.03 14.59 -6.81
C LEU A 34 -25.69 14.11 -6.23
N VAL A 35 -25.66 14.00 -4.90
CA VAL A 35 -24.54 13.50 -4.10
C VAL A 35 -24.07 12.16 -4.66
N ALA A 36 -22.85 12.16 -5.22
CA ALA A 36 -22.20 10.97 -5.75
C ALA A 36 -21.77 10.03 -4.60
N ARG A 37 -22.64 9.11 -4.20
CA ARG A 37 -22.25 7.88 -3.49
C ARG A 37 -21.96 6.80 -4.52
N ALA A 38 -20.70 6.72 -4.97
CA ALA A 38 -20.21 5.61 -5.78
C ALA A 38 -18.68 5.47 -5.66
N HIS A 39 -18.20 4.98 -4.52
CA HIS A 39 -16.90 4.31 -4.46
C HIS A 39 -17.18 2.81 -4.53
N ARG A 40 -17.29 2.28 -5.76
CA ARG A 40 -17.22 0.84 -6.02
C ARG A 40 -15.96 0.60 -6.83
N VAL A 41 -14.89 0.27 -6.13
CA VAL A 41 -13.64 -0.13 -6.78
C VAL A 41 -13.82 -1.58 -7.25
N HIS A 42 -13.70 -1.79 -8.57
CA HIS A 42 -13.44 -3.12 -9.11
C HIS A 42 -11.94 -3.35 -9.04
N ALA A 43 -11.52 -4.37 -8.31
CA ALA A 43 -10.12 -4.75 -8.27
C ALA A 43 -9.86 -5.81 -9.35
N VAL A 44 -8.96 -5.49 -10.27
CA VAL A 44 -8.31 -6.49 -11.10
C VAL A 44 -7.07 -6.91 -10.32
N THR A 45 -7.09 -8.11 -9.76
CA THR A 45 -5.86 -8.70 -9.23
C THR A 45 -5.12 -9.30 -10.42
N GLU A 46 -4.20 -8.52 -10.98
CA GLU A 46 -3.06 -9.10 -11.66
C GLU A 46 -2.04 -9.47 -10.58
N GLY A 47 -1.56 -10.70 -10.62
CA GLY A 47 -0.61 -11.21 -9.66
C GLY A 47 0.81 -10.65 -9.81
N HIS A 48 0.98 -9.35 -10.00
CA HIS A 48 2.29 -8.76 -10.26
C HIS A 48 3.14 -8.77 -8.97
N PRO A 49 4.27 -9.51 -8.91
CA PRO A 49 5.39 -9.03 -8.11
C PRO A 49 5.91 -7.75 -8.78
N ALA A 50 6.36 -6.78 -7.98
CA ALA A 50 7.20 -5.70 -8.47
C ALA A 50 8.24 -6.27 -9.44
N ALA A 51 8.12 -5.89 -10.71
CA ALA A 51 9.00 -6.39 -11.76
C ALA A 51 10.41 -5.91 -11.47
N GLY A 52 11.30 -6.85 -11.15
CA GLY A 52 12.73 -6.59 -11.17
C GLY A 52 13.12 -6.03 -12.54
N VAL A 53 13.68 -4.83 -12.53
CA VAL A 53 14.33 -4.23 -13.70
C VAL A 53 15.43 -5.18 -14.19
N PRO A 54 15.58 -5.40 -15.52
CA PRO A 54 16.63 -6.26 -16.05
C PRO A 54 18.01 -5.64 -15.78
N GLY A 55 18.75 -6.22 -14.83
CA GLY A 55 20.18 -5.99 -14.70
C GLY A 55 20.96 -6.74 -15.79
N PRO A 56 22.13 -6.23 -16.21
CA PRO A 56 22.92 -6.83 -17.27
C PRO A 56 23.38 -8.25 -16.88
N ALA A 57 23.47 -9.09 -17.90
CA ALA A 57 23.78 -10.52 -17.84
C ALA A 57 24.86 -10.90 -16.81
N GLY A 58 24.62 -12.01 -16.10
CA GLY A 58 25.73 -12.83 -15.59
C GLY A 58 25.90 -12.97 -14.07
N ARG A 59 24.84 -13.00 -13.25
CA ARG A 59 24.95 -13.54 -11.88
C ARG A 59 23.85 -14.55 -11.58
N ARG A 60 24.25 -15.80 -11.30
CA ARG A 60 23.37 -16.81 -10.71
C ARG A 60 23.01 -16.34 -9.30
N VAL A 61 21.80 -15.82 -9.14
CA VAL A 61 21.26 -15.49 -7.82
C VAL A 61 20.79 -16.79 -7.17
N ARG A 62 21.45 -17.15 -6.06
CA ARG A 62 21.05 -18.27 -5.22
C ARG A 62 20.05 -17.70 -4.20
N CYS A 63 18.76 -17.99 -4.36
CA CYS A 63 17.74 -17.56 -3.40
C CYS A 63 17.99 -18.25 -2.05
N GLY A 64 18.30 -17.46 -1.02
CA GLY A 64 18.40 -17.94 0.36
C GLY A 64 17.03 -18.35 0.93
N PRO A 65 16.99 -19.08 2.06
CA PRO A 65 15.77 -19.55 2.68
C PRO A 65 15.15 -18.43 3.53
N GLY A 66 14.39 -17.53 2.93
CA GLY A 66 13.74 -16.46 3.69
C GLY A 66 12.64 -15.78 2.90
N ARG A 67 11.38 -16.04 3.29
CA ARG A 67 10.14 -15.36 2.91
C ARG A 67 9.90 -15.23 1.40
N ARG A 68 9.06 -16.12 0.86
CA ARG A 68 8.65 -16.11 -0.54
C ARG A 68 7.24 -15.55 -0.66
N THR A 69 7.08 -14.32 -1.17
CA THR A 69 5.85 -13.87 -1.82
C THR A 69 5.82 -14.50 -3.21
N ARG A 70 4.89 -15.43 -3.44
CA ARG A 70 4.88 -16.34 -4.60
C ARG A 70 3.61 -16.12 -5.38
N ASP A 71 3.71 -15.90 -6.68
CA ASP A 71 2.55 -15.77 -7.54
C ASP A 71 2.85 -16.29 -8.96
N TYR A 72 3.51 -15.49 -9.79
CA TYR A 72 3.88 -15.86 -11.14
C TYR A 72 5.03 -16.88 -11.19
N GLY A 73 4.88 -17.89 -12.06
CA GLY A 73 5.88 -18.95 -12.26
C GLY A 73 5.96 -19.95 -11.12
N ALA A 74 5.03 -19.90 -10.15
CA ALA A 74 4.92 -20.88 -9.09
C ALA A 74 4.04 -22.08 -9.51
N GLY A 75 4.10 -23.18 -8.74
CA GLY A 75 3.22 -24.33 -8.95
C GLY A 75 1.76 -24.04 -8.58
N ASP A 76 0.83 -24.82 -9.14
CA ASP A 76 -0.63 -24.63 -9.01
C ASP A 76 -1.11 -24.40 -7.56
N GLU A 77 -0.61 -25.17 -6.59
CA GLU A 77 -1.02 -25.04 -5.18
C GLU A 77 -0.55 -23.73 -4.54
N VAL A 78 0.64 -23.27 -4.93
CA VAL A 78 1.20 -22.02 -4.43
C VAL A 78 0.44 -20.84 -5.00
N ALA A 79 0.15 -20.87 -6.30
CA ALA A 79 -0.69 -19.86 -6.95
C ALA A 79 -2.09 -19.82 -6.33
N ALA A 80 -2.68 -20.98 -6.03
CA ALA A 80 -3.98 -21.06 -5.36
C ALA A 80 -3.97 -20.47 -3.95
N ALA A 81 -2.92 -20.75 -3.17
CA ALA A 81 -2.74 -20.18 -1.84
C ALA A 81 -2.61 -18.65 -1.91
N TYR A 82 -1.77 -18.13 -2.80
CA TYR A 82 -1.62 -16.69 -3.00
C TYR A 82 -2.96 -16.04 -3.39
N LEU A 83 -3.64 -16.60 -4.40
CA LEU A 83 -4.90 -16.06 -4.89
C LEU A 83 -5.97 -16.02 -3.78
N ARG A 84 -6.04 -17.04 -2.92
CA ARG A 84 -6.95 -17.06 -1.77
C ARG A 84 -6.73 -15.85 -0.85
N ALA A 85 -5.49 -15.59 -0.44
CA ALA A 85 -5.17 -14.46 0.43
C ALA A 85 -5.39 -13.12 -0.27
N ALA A 86 -5.01 -13.00 -1.55
CA ALA A 86 -5.17 -11.77 -2.32
C ALA A 86 -6.66 -11.40 -2.50
N VAL A 87 -7.50 -12.36 -2.90
CA VAL A 87 -8.95 -12.14 -3.08
C VAL A 87 -9.60 -11.78 -1.74
N ALA A 88 -9.23 -12.46 -0.65
CA ALA A 88 -9.76 -12.14 0.67
C ALA A 88 -9.36 -10.73 1.10
N SER A 89 -8.07 -10.37 1.00
CA SER A 89 -7.53 -9.04 1.31
C SER A 89 -8.25 -7.94 0.52
N VAL A 90 -8.43 -8.14 -0.79
CA VAL A 90 -9.10 -7.17 -1.66
C VAL A 90 -10.56 -6.97 -1.26
N LEU A 91 -11.29 -8.04 -0.96
CA LEU A 91 -12.70 -7.95 -0.53
C LEU A 91 -12.83 -7.25 0.83
N VAL A 92 -11.98 -7.59 1.80
CA VAL A 92 -12.05 -6.97 3.15
C VAL A 92 -11.66 -5.51 3.13
N ASN A 93 -10.84 -5.05 2.17
CA ASN A 93 -10.55 -3.64 1.97
C ASN A 93 -11.62 -2.91 1.12
N GLY A 94 -12.78 -3.53 0.89
CA GLY A 94 -13.97 -2.86 0.35
C GLY A 94 -14.16 -2.96 -1.16
N ALA A 95 -13.44 -3.83 -1.86
CA ALA A 95 -13.70 -4.07 -3.27
C ALA A 95 -15.12 -4.63 -3.49
N ALA A 96 -15.80 -4.12 -4.52
CA ALA A 96 -17.15 -4.59 -4.86
C ALA A 96 -17.16 -5.99 -5.52
N GLY A 97 -15.98 -6.44 -5.97
CA GLY A 97 -15.76 -7.73 -6.61
C GLY A 97 -14.33 -7.83 -7.12
N VAL A 98 -13.94 -9.05 -7.46
CA VAL A 98 -12.60 -9.37 -7.98
C VAL A 98 -12.73 -10.02 -9.34
N ILE A 99 -11.90 -9.60 -10.30
CA ILE A 99 -11.76 -10.25 -11.60
C ILE A 99 -10.32 -10.74 -11.69
N VAL A 100 -10.15 -12.04 -11.92
CA VAL A 100 -8.83 -12.67 -12.05
C VAL A 100 -8.47 -12.80 -13.52
N TRP A 101 -7.30 -12.29 -13.88
CA TRP A 101 -6.73 -12.50 -15.21
C TRP A 101 -5.69 -13.64 -15.16
N CYS A 102 -5.75 -14.68 -15.99
CA CYS A 102 -6.76 -14.98 -17.03
C CYS A 102 -7.70 -16.13 -16.63
N TRP A 103 -8.82 -16.24 -17.35
CA TRP A 103 -9.76 -17.34 -17.15
C TRP A 103 -9.16 -18.72 -17.45
N GLN A 104 -8.32 -18.81 -18.48
CA GLN A 104 -7.79 -20.06 -19.02
C GLN A 104 -6.37 -19.85 -19.56
N ASP A 105 -5.54 -20.88 -19.43
CA ASP A 105 -4.20 -20.91 -20.01
C ASP A 105 -4.24 -20.67 -21.52
N SER A 106 -3.32 -19.83 -21.99
CA SER A 106 -3.24 -19.42 -23.38
C SER A 106 -2.42 -20.41 -24.20
N THR A 107 -2.96 -20.84 -25.34
CA THR A 107 -2.20 -21.57 -26.36
C THR A 107 -1.55 -20.66 -27.39
N SER A 108 -1.77 -19.34 -27.29
CA SER A 108 -1.26 -18.36 -28.24
C SER A 108 0.27 -18.35 -28.29
N THR A 109 0.78 -18.22 -29.51
CA THR A 109 2.21 -18.02 -29.81
C THR A 109 2.44 -16.64 -30.43
N ALA A 110 1.49 -15.71 -30.32
CA ALA A 110 1.66 -14.32 -30.72
C ALA A 110 2.26 -13.52 -29.55
N GLU A 111 2.91 -12.39 -29.85
CA GLU A 111 3.34 -11.43 -28.82
C GLU A 111 2.16 -11.01 -27.92
N PRO A 112 2.35 -10.94 -26.58
CA PRO A 112 3.61 -11.08 -25.85
C PRO A 112 4.01 -12.53 -25.47
N TYR A 113 3.16 -13.53 -25.75
CA TYR A 113 3.31 -14.90 -25.22
C TYR A 113 4.44 -15.72 -25.84
N ASP A 114 4.91 -15.36 -27.03
CA ASP A 114 6.09 -15.98 -27.66
C ASP A 114 7.39 -15.69 -26.89
N ARG A 115 7.53 -14.47 -26.38
CA ARG A 115 8.67 -14.01 -25.57
C ARG A 115 8.48 -14.28 -24.08
N ARG A 116 7.25 -14.60 -23.67
CA ARG A 116 6.86 -14.81 -22.26
C ARG A 116 6.08 -16.12 -22.10
N PRO A 117 6.70 -17.28 -22.36
CA PRO A 117 6.00 -18.57 -22.39
C PRO A 117 5.34 -18.95 -21.06
N ALA A 118 5.86 -18.47 -19.92
CA ALA A 118 5.27 -18.72 -18.61
C ALA A 118 3.96 -17.93 -18.38
N GLU A 119 3.79 -16.75 -18.99
CA GLU A 119 2.54 -15.96 -18.88
C GLU A 119 1.33 -16.69 -19.50
N ARG A 120 1.58 -17.72 -20.31
CA ARG A 120 0.53 -18.58 -20.86
C ARG A 120 -0.12 -19.50 -19.83
N MET A 121 0.54 -19.73 -18.69
CA MET A 121 0.18 -20.77 -17.72
C MET A 121 -0.48 -20.21 -16.44
N VAL A 122 -0.97 -18.97 -16.49
CA VAL A 122 -1.52 -18.25 -15.31
C VAL A 122 -3.04 -18.29 -15.24
N GLY A 123 -3.70 -19.10 -16.09
CA GLY A 123 -5.14 -19.20 -16.12
C GLY A 123 -5.72 -19.95 -14.93
N LEU A 124 -6.97 -19.62 -14.55
CA LEU A 124 -7.75 -20.39 -13.58
C LEU A 124 -8.10 -21.80 -14.08
N HIS A 125 -8.15 -21.98 -15.40
CA HIS A 125 -8.30 -23.27 -16.06
C HIS A 125 -7.05 -23.60 -16.88
N ARG A 126 -6.75 -24.88 -17.03
CA ARG A 126 -5.74 -25.37 -17.98
C ARG A 126 -6.20 -25.13 -19.42
N ALA A 127 -5.29 -25.28 -20.37
CA ALA A 127 -5.58 -25.05 -21.78
C ALA A 127 -6.70 -25.95 -22.35
N ASP A 128 -6.93 -27.12 -21.74
CA ASP A 128 -8.02 -28.04 -22.07
C ASP A 128 -9.36 -27.70 -21.38
N GLY A 129 -9.40 -26.64 -20.57
CA GLY A 129 -10.57 -26.19 -19.82
C GLY A 129 -10.74 -26.84 -18.45
N THR A 130 -9.84 -27.74 -18.03
CA THR A 130 -9.92 -28.33 -16.68
C THR A 130 -9.58 -27.28 -15.60
N PRO A 131 -10.34 -27.20 -14.49
CA PRO A 131 -10.06 -26.22 -13.45
C PRO A 131 -8.73 -26.51 -12.73
N LYS A 132 -8.00 -25.46 -12.38
CA LYS A 132 -6.82 -25.53 -11.50
C LYS A 132 -7.22 -25.34 -10.03
N PRO A 133 -6.36 -25.71 -9.06
CA PRO A 133 -6.53 -25.38 -7.65
C PRO A 133 -6.86 -23.90 -7.39
N ALA A 134 -6.30 -23.00 -8.18
CA ALA A 134 -6.59 -21.56 -8.11
C ALA A 134 -8.08 -21.24 -8.33
N MET A 135 -8.77 -21.92 -9.25
CA MET A 135 -10.21 -21.73 -9.45
C MET A 135 -11.02 -22.16 -8.22
N THR A 136 -10.63 -23.27 -7.58
CA THR A 136 -11.27 -23.73 -6.34
C THR A 136 -11.06 -22.73 -5.21
N ALA A 137 -9.83 -22.26 -5.02
CA ALA A 137 -9.49 -21.26 -4.02
C ALA A 137 -10.25 -19.94 -4.25
N TYR A 138 -10.30 -19.46 -5.49
CA TYR A 138 -11.06 -18.28 -5.87
C TYR A 138 -12.54 -18.39 -5.50
N ARG A 139 -13.19 -19.51 -5.87
CA ARG A 139 -14.59 -19.78 -5.53
C ARG A 139 -14.85 -19.79 -4.03
N GLN A 140 -13.98 -20.44 -3.25
CA GLN A 140 -14.13 -20.50 -1.79
C GLN A 140 -14.20 -19.12 -1.14
N VAL A 141 -13.38 -18.16 -1.61
CA VAL A 141 -13.40 -16.80 -1.06
C VAL A 141 -14.63 -16.03 -1.54
N VAL A 142 -14.96 -16.11 -2.84
CA VAL A 142 -16.11 -15.41 -3.41
C VAL A 142 -17.43 -15.88 -2.80
N ASP A 143 -17.58 -17.19 -2.54
CA ASP A 143 -18.76 -17.75 -1.88
C ASP A 143 -18.91 -17.22 -0.44
N ALA A 144 -17.81 -16.80 0.19
CA ALA A 144 -17.80 -16.21 1.52
C ALA A 144 -17.73 -14.67 1.53
N ALA A 145 -17.74 -14.02 0.36
CA ALA A 145 -17.66 -12.57 0.23
C ALA A 145 -18.65 -11.80 1.13
N PRO A 146 -19.92 -12.24 1.35
CA PRO A 146 -20.83 -11.53 2.24
C PRO A 146 -20.33 -11.35 3.67
N ALA A 147 -19.47 -12.25 4.18
CA ALA A 147 -18.88 -12.13 5.51
C ALA A 147 -17.63 -11.22 5.55
N LEU A 148 -17.07 -10.89 4.37
CA LEU A 148 -15.89 -10.05 4.20
C LEU A 148 -16.25 -8.60 3.86
N VAL A 149 -17.54 -8.32 3.64
CA VAL A 149 -18.01 -6.94 3.38
C VAL A 149 -17.83 -6.09 4.62
N ARG A 150 -17.33 -4.88 4.41
CA ARG A 150 -17.32 -3.79 5.40
C ARG A 150 -17.99 -2.56 4.82
N THR A 151 -18.54 -1.74 5.70
CA THR A 151 -18.77 -0.33 5.39
C THR A 151 -17.42 0.40 5.35
N VAL A 152 -17.13 1.11 4.26
CA VAL A 152 -15.89 1.87 4.08
C VAL A 152 -16.12 3.31 4.48
N GLU A 153 -15.63 3.69 5.65
CA GLU A 153 -15.47 5.08 6.07
C GLU A 153 -14.04 5.55 5.77
N PRO A 154 -13.81 6.84 5.48
CA PRO A 154 -12.46 7.38 5.29
C PRO A 154 -11.57 7.11 6.50
N ALA A 155 -10.33 6.70 6.25
CA ALA A 155 -9.37 6.44 7.30
C ALA A 155 -8.86 7.75 7.92
N GLY A 156 -8.44 7.70 9.18
CA GLY A 156 -7.72 8.82 9.82
C GLY A 156 -6.31 9.05 9.26
N ILE A 157 -5.80 8.13 8.43
CA ILE A 157 -4.45 8.15 7.87
C ILE A 157 -4.53 8.21 6.34
N ALA A 158 -3.77 9.13 5.75
CA ALA A 158 -3.56 9.21 4.31
C ALA A 158 -2.11 8.90 3.94
N VAL A 159 -1.89 8.01 2.98
CA VAL A 159 -0.65 7.95 2.19
C VAL A 159 -0.86 8.81 0.96
N TRP A 160 -0.07 9.87 0.85
CA TRP A 160 -0.11 10.82 -0.24
C TRP A 160 1.22 10.75 -1.02
N PRO A 161 1.24 10.11 -2.21
CA PRO A 161 2.38 10.16 -3.11
C PRO A 161 2.51 11.60 -3.64
N VAL A 162 3.34 12.40 -2.99
CA VAL A 162 3.66 13.76 -3.46
C VAL A 162 4.49 13.59 -4.74
N ALA A 163 3.79 13.57 -5.85
CA ALA A 163 4.37 13.49 -7.18
C ALA A 163 3.96 14.78 -7.88
N GLY A 164 4.87 15.76 -7.92
CA GLY A 164 4.65 16.97 -8.70
C GLY A 164 4.04 16.63 -10.06
N GLN A 165 2.96 17.31 -10.44
CA GLN A 165 2.25 16.96 -11.68
C GLN A 165 3.23 16.99 -12.86
N PRO A 166 3.35 15.91 -13.65
CA PRO A 166 4.10 15.98 -14.88
C PRO A 166 3.40 16.95 -15.83
N ALA A 167 4.18 17.84 -16.43
CA ALA A 167 3.73 18.58 -17.59
C ALA A 167 3.62 17.60 -18.77
N GLY A 168 2.44 17.00 -18.96
CA GLY A 168 2.14 16.16 -20.13
C GLY A 168 1.95 14.68 -19.82
N GLY A 169 1.09 14.04 -20.62
CA GLY A 169 0.48 12.75 -20.34
C GLY A 169 1.47 11.60 -20.26
N GLY A 170 1.57 11.00 -19.07
CA GLY A 170 2.32 9.77 -18.85
C GLY A 170 1.51 8.52 -19.21
N SER A 171 2.16 7.58 -19.88
CA SER A 171 1.76 6.17 -20.04
C SER A 171 2.07 5.39 -18.75
N TYR A 172 1.36 4.29 -18.48
CA TYR A 172 1.73 3.35 -17.39
C TYR A 172 3.09 2.66 -17.62
N LEU A 173 3.64 2.81 -18.83
CA LEU A 173 4.96 2.34 -19.25
C LEU A 173 6.05 3.40 -19.08
N ASP A 174 5.70 4.63 -18.71
CA ASP A 174 6.70 5.70 -18.58
C ASP A 174 7.49 5.51 -17.28
N PRO A 175 8.83 5.45 -17.36
CA PRO A 175 9.66 5.29 -16.18
C PRO A 175 9.67 6.60 -15.37
N HIS A 176 9.65 6.42 -14.04
CA HIS A 176 9.91 7.41 -12.99
C HIS A 176 8.70 8.20 -12.44
N ARG A 177 7.71 7.46 -11.91
CA ARG A 177 7.14 7.83 -10.61
C ARG A 177 7.62 6.82 -9.57
N ASP A 178 8.07 7.30 -8.42
CA ASP A 178 8.31 6.42 -7.27
C ASP A 178 6.97 5.87 -6.76
N THR A 179 6.51 4.79 -7.38
CA THR A 179 5.34 4.02 -6.94
C THR A 179 5.68 3.09 -5.78
N VAL A 180 6.98 2.90 -5.51
CA VAL A 180 7.49 1.91 -4.57
C VAL A 180 7.42 2.44 -3.15
N SER A 181 7.77 3.72 -2.95
CA SER A 181 7.72 4.35 -1.63
C SER A 181 6.32 4.41 -1.02
N PRO A 182 5.26 4.84 -1.75
CA PRO A 182 3.89 4.75 -1.26
C PRO A 182 3.44 3.32 -0.94
N PHE A 183 3.88 2.33 -1.73
CA PHE A 183 3.57 0.93 -1.48
C PHE A 183 4.20 0.44 -0.17
N PHE A 184 5.47 0.73 0.08
CA PHE A 184 6.11 0.36 1.35
C PHE A 184 5.53 1.13 2.53
N ALA A 185 5.21 2.42 2.39
CA ALA A 185 4.50 3.18 3.43
C ALA A 185 3.18 2.51 3.82
N TYR A 186 2.38 2.14 2.80
CA TYR A 186 1.13 1.40 2.99
C TYR A 186 1.36 0.06 3.71
N LEU A 187 2.36 -0.73 3.29
CA LEU A 187 2.68 -2.00 3.93
C LEU A 187 3.10 -1.83 5.40
N LEU A 188 3.92 -0.82 5.71
CA LEU A 188 4.37 -0.54 7.07
C LEU A 188 3.20 -0.16 7.98
N LEU A 189 2.25 0.64 7.49
CA LEU A 189 1.04 0.98 8.22
C LEU A 189 0.11 -0.23 8.39
N LYS A 190 -0.05 -1.07 7.36
CA LYS A 190 -0.87 -2.29 7.46
C LYS A 190 -0.28 -3.32 8.43
N ARG A 191 1.05 -3.38 8.56
CA ARG A 191 1.76 -4.18 9.60
C ARG A 191 1.54 -3.67 11.03
N LEU A 192 1.06 -2.44 11.17
CA LEU A 192 0.58 -1.87 12.43
C LEU A 192 -0.92 -2.07 12.64
N HIS A 193 -1.59 -2.80 11.73
CA HIS A 193 -3.04 -3.03 11.76
C HIS A 193 -3.85 -1.75 11.68
N LEU A 194 -3.29 -0.72 11.02
CA LEU A 194 -3.94 0.57 10.80
C LEU A 194 -4.67 0.57 9.46
N ASP A 195 -5.82 1.26 9.44
CA ASP A 195 -6.52 1.54 8.19
C ASP A 195 -5.98 2.80 7.53
N VAL A 196 -5.93 2.81 6.20
CA VAL A 196 -5.18 3.80 5.43
C VAL A 196 -5.86 4.10 4.11
N ASP A 197 -6.02 5.38 3.81
CA ASP A 197 -6.42 5.85 2.50
C ASP A 197 -5.19 6.17 1.65
N VAL A 198 -5.14 5.69 0.41
CA VAL A 198 -4.15 6.14 -0.59
C VAL A 198 -4.81 7.22 -1.43
N VAL A 199 -4.30 8.45 -1.34
CA VAL A 199 -5.00 9.64 -1.84
C VAL A 199 -4.15 10.45 -2.83
N VAL A 200 -4.84 11.20 -3.69
CA VAL A 200 -4.21 12.22 -4.56
C VAL A 200 -4.01 13.53 -3.80
N THR A 201 -4.86 13.82 -2.81
CA THR A 201 -4.77 15.03 -1.98
C THR A 201 -5.36 14.74 -0.60
N PRO A 202 -4.72 15.17 0.50
CA PRO A 202 -5.23 14.92 1.85
C PRO A 202 -6.47 15.76 2.15
N ALA A 203 -7.56 15.08 2.53
CA ALA A 203 -8.78 15.67 3.07
C ALA A 203 -8.61 16.20 4.51
N ALA A 204 -9.62 16.92 5.01
CA ALA A 204 -9.60 17.51 6.35
C ALA A 204 -9.69 16.49 7.50
N GLY A 205 -10.24 15.29 7.25
CA GLY A 205 -10.39 14.24 8.26
C GLY A 205 -9.12 13.45 8.56
N HIS A 206 -8.06 13.58 7.76
CA HIS A 206 -6.81 12.86 7.98
C HIS A 206 -6.02 13.50 9.13
N GLN A 207 -5.83 12.74 10.20
CA GLN A 207 -5.03 13.08 11.37
C GLN A 207 -3.53 12.87 11.11
N LEU A 208 -3.18 11.86 10.31
CA LEU A 208 -1.82 11.60 9.85
C LEU A 208 -1.77 11.61 8.32
N VAL A 209 -0.87 12.41 7.74
CA VAL A 209 -0.57 12.42 6.30
C VAL A 209 0.86 11.96 6.10
N VAL A 210 1.05 10.85 5.39
CA VAL A 210 2.36 10.25 5.07
C VAL A 210 2.75 10.61 3.65
N CYS A 211 3.88 11.30 3.52
CA CYS A 211 4.52 11.69 2.27
C CYS A 211 5.86 10.93 2.14
N PRO A 212 5.87 9.74 1.54
CA PRO A 212 7.02 8.83 1.58
C PRO A 212 8.03 9.13 0.47
N SER A 213 9.31 9.20 0.82
CA SER A 213 10.49 9.43 -0.03
C SER A 213 10.24 10.43 -1.16
N VAL A 214 9.91 11.68 -0.80
CA VAL A 214 9.49 12.69 -1.78
C VAL A 214 10.68 13.18 -2.60
N ASP A 215 10.66 12.90 -3.91
CA ASP A 215 11.67 13.40 -4.86
C ASP A 215 11.38 14.81 -5.34
N GLN A 216 10.11 15.18 -5.44
CA GLN A 216 9.73 16.48 -5.98
C GLN A 216 8.49 17.01 -5.28
N VAL A 217 8.56 18.28 -4.86
CA VAL A 217 7.42 18.99 -4.28
C VAL A 217 7.15 20.27 -5.08
N THR A 218 5.90 20.53 -5.43
CA THR A 218 5.48 21.76 -6.11
C THR A 218 4.99 22.81 -5.11
N LEU A 219 4.87 24.07 -5.53
CA LEU A 219 4.26 25.11 -4.69
C LEU A 219 2.83 24.75 -4.28
N ALA A 220 2.05 24.12 -5.16
CA ALA A 220 0.71 23.64 -4.85
C ALA A 220 0.74 22.53 -3.79
N ASP A 221 1.69 21.59 -3.87
CA ASP A 221 1.87 20.57 -2.84
C ASP A 221 2.24 21.20 -1.49
N LEU A 222 3.11 22.22 -1.48
CA LEU A 222 3.44 22.97 -0.26
C LEU A 222 2.23 23.69 0.33
N GLU A 223 1.31 24.20 -0.50
CA GLU A 223 0.05 24.78 -0.02
C GLU A 223 -0.84 23.73 0.63
N HIS A 224 -0.96 22.54 0.04
CA HIS A 224 -1.71 21.42 0.62
C HIS A 224 -1.09 20.92 1.94
N LEU A 225 0.25 20.79 2.01
CA LEU A 225 0.99 20.45 3.23
C LEU A 225 0.71 21.48 4.34
N ARG A 226 0.86 22.77 4.03
CA ARG A 226 0.54 23.86 4.98
C ARG A 226 -0.91 23.84 5.41
N ALA A 227 -1.84 23.53 4.50
CA ALA A 227 -3.25 23.44 4.83
C ALA A 227 -3.55 22.27 5.78
N ALA A 228 -2.94 21.09 5.57
CA ALA A 228 -3.06 19.96 6.49
C ALA A 228 -2.49 20.29 7.88
N LEU A 229 -1.29 20.86 7.94
CA LEU A 229 -0.65 21.29 9.19
C LEU A 229 -1.51 22.33 9.94
N ARG A 230 -2.03 23.36 9.26
CA ARG A 230 -2.90 24.36 9.89
C ARG A 230 -4.20 23.78 10.46
N ARG A 231 -4.72 22.70 9.89
CA ARG A 231 -5.90 21.99 10.40
C ARG A 231 -5.61 21.11 11.62
N GLY A 232 -4.35 20.97 12.01
CA GLY A 232 -3.96 20.14 13.16
C GLY A 232 -3.45 18.76 12.80
N ALA A 233 -3.27 18.44 11.51
CA ALA A 233 -2.73 17.15 11.11
C ALA A 233 -1.24 17.02 11.49
N THR A 234 -0.84 15.80 11.81
CA THR A 234 0.57 15.39 11.79
C THR A 234 0.93 15.01 10.36
N VAL A 235 1.97 15.62 9.81
CA VAL A 235 2.50 15.25 8.50
C VAL A 235 3.81 14.52 8.70
N TYR A 236 3.93 13.30 8.22
CA TYR A 236 5.20 12.59 8.09
C TYR A 236 5.77 12.79 6.69
N TYR A 237 7.04 13.15 6.60
CA TYR A 237 7.70 13.47 5.34
C TYR A 237 9.11 12.91 5.33
N SER A 238 9.38 11.91 4.51
CA SER A 238 10.74 11.40 4.26
C SER A 238 11.30 11.99 2.97
N LEU A 239 12.56 12.40 3.01
CA LEU A 239 13.23 13.08 1.90
C LEU A 239 13.69 12.07 0.85
N GLY A 240 13.20 12.18 -0.38
CA GLY A 240 13.68 11.41 -1.54
C GLY A 240 14.86 12.08 -2.23
N ASP A 241 14.68 13.35 -2.60
CA ASP A 241 15.71 14.18 -3.24
C ASP A 241 15.84 15.52 -2.50
N HIS A 242 17.07 15.92 -2.22
CA HIS A 242 17.34 17.11 -1.39
C HIS A 242 17.16 18.43 -2.13
N LEU A 243 17.25 18.44 -3.47
CA LEU A 243 17.17 19.66 -4.27
C LEU A 243 15.72 19.98 -4.64
N HIS A 244 14.96 18.98 -5.08
CA HIS A 244 13.60 19.15 -5.60
C HIS A 244 12.53 18.71 -4.59
N GLY A 245 12.89 17.84 -3.65
CA GLY A 245 11.99 17.25 -2.66
C GLY A 245 12.07 17.89 -1.28
N PHE A 246 12.96 18.84 -1.01
CA PHE A 246 13.03 19.49 0.30
C PHE A 246 11.94 20.56 0.45
N PRO A 247 11.03 20.46 1.45
CA PRO A 247 9.86 21.35 1.53
C PRO A 247 10.18 22.75 2.11
N GLY A 248 11.44 23.00 2.46
CA GLY A 248 11.93 24.28 2.98
C GLY A 248 12.19 24.26 4.49
N ALA A 249 13.22 25.01 4.90
CA ALA A 249 13.77 24.95 6.26
C ALA A 249 12.78 25.41 7.34
N GLU A 250 11.90 26.35 7.02
CA GLU A 250 10.85 26.84 7.93
C GLU A 250 9.84 25.74 8.29
N LEU A 251 9.40 24.95 7.32
CA LEU A 251 8.45 23.86 7.57
C LEU A 251 9.12 22.74 8.34
N VAL A 252 10.33 22.36 7.95
CA VAL A 252 11.11 21.28 8.58
C VAL A 252 11.57 21.66 9.99
N GLY A 253 11.81 22.94 10.25
CA GLY A 253 12.49 23.40 11.45
C GLY A 253 13.97 22.99 11.47
N ALA A 254 14.55 22.76 10.30
CA ALA A 254 15.96 22.43 10.13
C ALA A 254 16.38 22.78 8.69
N GLU A 255 17.65 23.02 8.47
CA GLU A 255 18.21 23.35 7.17
C GLU A 255 19.23 22.31 6.72
N ILE A 256 19.29 22.06 5.41
CA ILE A 256 20.35 21.26 4.80
C ILE A 256 21.57 22.17 4.65
N VAL A 257 22.67 21.81 5.31
CA VAL A 257 23.89 22.63 5.34
C VAL A 257 25.00 22.09 4.44
N ASP A 258 24.97 20.79 4.15
CA ASP A 258 25.97 20.11 3.33
C ASP A 258 25.43 18.76 2.83
N TYR A 259 26.20 18.06 2.01
CA TYR A 259 25.96 16.68 1.61
C TYR A 259 27.25 15.85 1.60
N ASP A 260 27.13 14.56 1.91
CA ASP A 260 28.22 13.59 1.90
C ASP A 260 27.98 12.58 0.78
N LEU A 261 28.98 12.37 -0.08
CA LEU A 261 28.91 11.40 -1.17
C LEU A 261 29.05 9.94 -0.70
N THR A 262 29.50 9.71 0.53
CA THR A 262 29.83 8.37 1.04
C THR A 262 28.81 7.82 2.03
N GLY A 263 28.23 8.68 2.87
CA GLY A 263 27.25 8.28 3.88
C GLY A 263 27.77 7.30 4.92
N ARG A 264 29.10 7.17 5.05
CA ARG A 264 29.73 6.11 5.86
C ARG A 264 29.31 6.16 7.31
N ASP A 265 29.17 7.35 7.88
CA ASP A 265 28.80 7.53 9.29
C ASP A 265 27.28 7.71 9.47
N ARG A 266 26.50 7.51 8.40
CA ARG A 266 25.03 7.71 8.37
C ARG A 266 24.31 6.47 7.85
N GLN A 267 24.83 5.29 8.17
CA GLN A 267 24.26 4.00 7.77
C GLN A 267 23.20 3.49 8.74
N GLU A 268 22.90 4.24 9.80
CA GLU A 268 21.96 3.85 10.85
C GLU A 268 21.24 5.08 11.41
N ILE A 269 19.94 4.96 11.65
CA ILE A 269 19.15 5.95 12.41
C ILE A 269 18.96 5.42 13.82
N VAL A 270 19.29 6.24 14.83
CA VAL A 270 19.08 5.91 16.24
C VAL A 270 17.93 6.76 16.80
N TRP A 271 16.85 6.13 17.24
CA TRP A 271 15.69 6.78 17.87
C TRP A 271 15.30 6.05 19.15
N ASP A 272 15.47 6.71 20.30
CA ASP A 272 15.25 6.18 21.66
C ASP A 272 15.84 4.77 21.88
N GLY A 273 17.08 4.57 21.46
CA GLY A 273 17.81 3.31 21.64
C GLY A 273 17.48 2.21 20.63
N GLU A 274 16.48 2.38 19.78
CA GLU A 274 16.28 1.51 18.61
C GLU A 274 17.08 2.01 17.40
N VAL A 275 17.52 1.06 16.57
CA VAL A 275 18.39 1.31 15.43
C VAL A 275 17.73 0.80 14.15
N TRP A 276 17.68 1.65 13.12
CA TRP A 276 17.23 1.28 11.78
C TRP A 276 18.36 1.43 10.78
N PRO A 277 18.70 0.38 10.02
CA PRO A 277 19.76 0.47 9.02
C PRO A 277 19.32 1.37 7.86
N VAL A 278 20.30 2.04 7.25
CA VAL A 278 20.15 2.92 6.11
C VAL A 278 21.10 2.46 5.01
N ASP A 279 20.58 2.37 3.79
CA ASP A 279 21.37 2.05 2.60
C ASP A 279 21.10 3.06 1.52
N TRP A 280 22.01 4.02 1.44
CA TRP A 280 21.99 5.12 0.49
C TRP A 280 22.12 4.65 -0.96
N THR A 281 22.74 3.48 -1.19
CA THR A 281 22.91 2.93 -2.54
C THR A 281 21.58 2.40 -3.05
N VAL A 282 20.88 1.61 -2.22
CA VAL A 282 19.53 1.11 -2.57
C VAL A 282 18.53 2.26 -2.64
N ALA A 283 18.62 3.23 -1.70
CA ALA A 283 17.79 4.42 -1.72
C ALA A 283 18.05 5.33 -2.95
N SER A 284 19.16 5.14 -3.67
CA SER A 284 19.57 5.99 -4.78
C SER A 284 19.57 7.49 -4.41
N ALA A 285 20.10 7.82 -3.24
CA ALA A 285 20.11 9.19 -2.73
C ALA A 285 21.45 9.57 -2.09
N VAL A 286 21.73 10.87 -2.09
CA VAL A 286 22.92 11.43 -1.47
C VAL A 286 22.60 11.79 -0.01
N PRO A 287 23.35 11.27 0.98
CA PRO A 287 23.22 11.67 2.37
C PRO A 287 23.43 13.17 2.55
N THR A 288 22.48 13.85 3.21
CA THR A 288 22.57 15.28 3.52
C THR A 288 22.93 15.50 4.99
N THR A 289 23.62 16.60 5.25
CA THR A 289 23.88 17.08 6.61
C THR A 289 22.78 18.07 6.98
N LEU A 290 21.99 17.73 8.00
CA LEU A 290 20.92 18.59 8.51
C LEU A 290 21.41 19.36 9.75
N ARG A 291 20.94 20.59 9.93
CA ARG A 291 21.10 21.36 11.17
C ARG A 291 19.73 21.81 11.65
N ALA A 292 19.35 21.40 12.86
CA ALA A 292 18.10 21.86 13.47
C ALA A 292 18.14 23.37 13.75
N THR A 293 17.01 24.05 13.50
CA THR A 293 16.85 25.50 13.72
C THR A 293 15.75 25.75 14.74
N SER A 294 14.48 25.59 14.36
CA SER A 294 13.31 25.67 15.25
C SER A 294 12.73 24.31 15.64
N GLY A 295 13.06 23.27 14.87
CA GLY A 295 12.58 21.92 15.07
C GLY A 295 13.33 21.18 16.17
N ARG A 296 12.64 20.25 16.82
CA ARG A 296 13.21 19.36 17.83
C ARG A 296 13.70 18.08 17.18
N VAL A 297 14.95 17.70 17.42
CA VAL A 297 15.52 16.44 16.96
C VAL A 297 14.92 15.28 17.76
N LEU A 298 14.41 14.26 17.06
CA LEU A 298 13.88 13.02 17.66
C LEU A 298 14.84 11.85 17.50
N ALA A 299 15.55 11.82 16.38
CA ALA A 299 16.50 10.76 16.05
C ALA A 299 17.72 11.37 15.34
N ALA A 300 18.86 10.71 15.47
CA ALA A 300 20.11 11.14 14.87
C ALA A 300 20.86 9.97 14.23
N TYR A 301 21.77 10.29 13.33
CA TYR A 301 22.82 9.39 12.87
C TYR A 301 23.95 9.30 13.92
N PRO A 302 24.82 8.27 13.87
CA PRO A 302 25.97 8.14 14.77
C PRO A 302 26.92 9.34 14.82
N ASP A 303 27.02 10.10 13.72
CA ASP A 303 27.83 11.33 13.65
C ASP A 303 27.18 12.56 14.35
N GLY A 304 25.98 12.40 14.91
CA GLY A 304 25.20 13.45 15.56
C GLY A 304 24.33 14.27 14.61
N THR A 305 24.38 14.03 13.30
CA THR A 305 23.50 14.67 12.33
C THR A 305 22.04 14.29 12.61
N PRO A 306 21.10 15.24 12.68
CA PRO A 306 19.68 14.94 12.81
C PRO A 306 19.16 14.06 11.66
N ALA A 307 18.54 12.95 12.02
CA ALA A 307 17.89 12.03 11.09
C ALA A 307 16.37 12.25 11.06
N VAL A 308 15.76 12.53 12.21
CA VAL A 308 14.33 12.83 12.34
C VAL A 308 14.15 14.11 13.13
N VAL A 309 13.42 15.06 12.58
CA VAL A 309 13.11 16.36 13.20
C VAL A 309 11.60 16.55 13.24
N VAL A 310 11.08 17.03 14.36
CA VAL A 310 9.68 17.46 14.46
C VAL A 310 9.59 18.97 14.65
N ASN A 311 8.72 19.61 13.88
CA ASN A 311 8.48 21.05 13.95
C ASN A 311 6.99 21.36 14.04
N ALA A 312 6.61 22.24 14.95
CA ALA A 312 5.22 22.67 15.11
C ALA A 312 4.88 23.72 14.04
N VAL A 313 3.79 23.52 13.31
CA VAL A 313 3.36 24.42 12.23
C VAL A 313 1.84 24.63 12.32
N GLY A 314 1.42 25.82 12.73
CA GLY A 314 0.02 26.09 13.04
C GLY A 314 -0.46 25.23 14.21
N ALA A 315 -1.60 24.56 14.04
CA ALA A 315 -2.13 23.61 15.04
C ALA A 315 -1.54 22.20 14.92
N GLY A 316 -0.81 21.92 13.83
CA GLY A 316 -0.26 20.60 13.50
C GLY A 316 1.26 20.54 13.67
N ARG A 317 1.84 19.46 13.16
CA ARG A 317 3.30 19.24 13.23
C ARG A 317 3.82 18.50 12.00
N LEU A 318 5.02 18.86 11.54
CA LEU A 318 5.74 18.13 10.51
C LEU A 318 6.80 17.25 11.19
N VAL A 319 6.79 15.95 10.89
CA VAL A 319 7.81 14.96 11.25
C VAL A 319 8.62 14.68 10.00
N PHE A 320 9.79 15.29 9.90
CA PHE A 320 10.69 15.17 8.75
C PHE A 320 11.75 14.09 9.00
N THR A 321 11.98 13.22 8.03
CA THR A 321 13.03 12.19 8.05
C THR A 321 14.00 12.40 6.91
N ASN A 322 15.28 12.54 7.25
CA ASN A 322 16.35 12.94 6.34
C ASN A 322 16.93 11.76 5.54
N VAL A 323 16.09 10.83 5.10
CA VAL A 323 16.47 9.68 4.27
C VAL A 323 15.25 9.24 3.43
N PRO A 324 15.43 8.67 2.23
CA PRO A 324 14.36 8.00 1.48
C PRO A 324 13.98 6.69 2.18
N PHE A 325 13.29 6.79 3.31
CA PHE A 325 13.12 5.71 4.27
C PHE A 325 12.41 4.49 3.68
N GLU A 326 11.42 4.73 2.83
CA GLU A 326 10.64 3.69 2.17
C GLU A 326 11.33 3.13 0.94
N ARG A 327 11.94 4.00 0.11
CA ARG A 327 12.56 3.59 -1.15
C ARG A 327 13.65 2.55 -0.95
N GLN A 328 14.45 2.71 0.11
CA GLN A 328 15.49 1.73 0.42
C GLN A 328 14.93 0.31 0.59
N LEU A 329 13.66 0.13 0.97
CA LEU A 329 13.05 -1.17 1.21
C LEU A 329 12.89 -2.00 -0.07
N ASP A 330 13.03 -1.39 -1.26
CA ASP A 330 13.01 -2.02 -2.58
C ASP A 330 14.29 -2.79 -2.92
N ALA A 331 14.72 -3.66 -2.00
CA ALA A 331 15.79 -4.60 -2.22
C ALA A 331 15.44 -5.96 -1.65
N VAL A 332 15.87 -7.00 -2.36
CA VAL A 332 15.65 -8.39 -1.98
C VAL A 332 16.09 -8.63 -0.55
N GLY A 333 15.16 -9.11 0.28
CA GLY A 333 15.40 -9.44 1.68
C GLY A 333 15.46 -8.25 2.65
N ARG A 334 15.52 -7.00 2.15
CA ARG A 334 15.71 -5.83 3.01
C ARG A 334 14.53 -5.57 3.95
N PHE A 335 13.31 -5.76 3.46
CA PHE A 335 12.11 -5.62 4.27
C PHE A 335 12.06 -6.59 5.49
N ALA A 336 12.87 -7.66 5.47
CA ALA A 336 12.98 -8.61 6.58
C ALA A 336 14.15 -8.34 7.54
N LEU A 337 15.02 -7.36 7.26
CA LEU A 337 16.22 -7.09 8.06
C LEU A 337 15.94 -6.42 9.40
N ALA A 338 14.85 -5.66 9.49
CA ALA A 338 14.47 -4.92 10.68
C ALA A 338 12.94 -4.91 10.84
N PRO A 339 12.41 -4.70 12.05
CA PRO A 339 10.99 -4.44 12.27
C PRO A 339 10.65 -3.00 11.86
N TRP A 340 10.72 -2.71 10.56
CA TRP A 340 10.54 -1.38 9.99
C TRP A 340 9.24 -0.70 10.41
N GLU A 341 8.17 -1.49 10.65
CA GLU A 341 6.88 -0.96 11.10
C GLU A 341 6.98 -0.22 12.45
N ARG A 342 7.96 -0.52 13.28
CA ARG A 342 8.16 0.18 14.57
C ARG A 342 8.57 1.65 14.39
N PHE A 343 9.26 1.99 13.30
CA PHE A 343 9.53 3.39 12.97
C PHE A 343 8.23 4.13 12.67
N TYR A 344 7.35 3.52 11.87
CA TYR A 344 6.02 4.03 11.57
C TYR A 344 5.11 4.08 12.80
N ARG A 345 5.29 3.18 13.76
CA ARG A 345 4.55 3.21 15.03
C ARG A 345 4.84 4.49 15.80
N ARG A 346 6.11 4.87 15.91
CA ARG A 346 6.52 6.13 16.57
C ARG A 346 5.91 7.35 15.89
N ILE A 347 5.78 7.32 14.56
CA ILE A 347 5.12 8.38 13.79
C ILE A 347 3.62 8.42 14.07
N ALA A 348 2.95 7.26 14.09
CA ALA A 348 1.52 7.17 14.40
C ALA A 348 1.22 7.63 15.84
N GLU A 349 2.07 7.29 16.81
CA GLU A 349 2.01 7.76 18.19
C GLU A 349 2.11 9.28 18.29
N LEU A 350 2.98 9.92 17.49
CA LEU A 350 3.06 11.39 17.42
C LEU A 350 1.78 12.03 16.87
N ALA A 351 0.99 11.29 16.08
CA ALA A 351 -0.32 11.69 15.60
C ALA A 351 -1.46 11.29 16.56
N GLY A 352 -1.18 10.55 17.63
CA GLY A 352 -2.18 10.03 18.55
C GLY A 352 -3.06 8.94 17.94
N ILE A 353 -2.54 8.18 16.98
CA ILE A 353 -3.27 7.13 16.26
C ILE A 353 -2.74 5.75 16.65
N GLY A 354 -3.66 4.84 16.98
CA GLY A 354 -3.40 3.42 17.24
C GLY A 354 -4.38 2.53 16.49
N PRO A 355 -4.09 1.22 16.36
CA PRO A 355 -5.01 0.29 15.73
C PRO A 355 -6.24 0.06 16.61
N ALA A 356 -7.43 -0.04 16.01
CA ALA A 356 -8.63 -0.42 16.76
C ALA A 356 -8.58 -1.88 17.24
N VAL A 357 -7.84 -2.72 16.51
CA VAL A 357 -7.65 -4.14 16.79
C VAL A 357 -6.18 -4.48 16.69
N ARG A 358 -5.62 -5.04 17.76
CA ARG A 358 -4.24 -5.52 17.83
C ARG A 358 -4.17 -6.98 17.37
N CYS A 359 -3.08 -7.32 16.69
CA CYS A 359 -2.71 -8.70 16.39
C CYS A 359 -1.24 -8.94 16.73
N SER A 360 -0.93 -10.10 17.28
CA SER A 360 0.44 -10.46 17.68
C SER A 360 1.40 -10.66 16.51
N ASP A 361 0.91 -10.78 15.27
CA ASP A 361 1.73 -10.98 14.07
C ASP A 361 1.50 -9.85 13.04
N PRO A 362 2.55 -9.08 12.68
CA PRO A 362 2.43 -7.99 11.71
C PRO A 362 2.16 -8.45 10.27
N GLU A 363 2.40 -9.72 9.93
CA GLU A 363 2.11 -10.28 8.59
C GLU A 363 0.68 -10.83 8.48
N VAL A 364 -0.10 -10.79 9.56
CA VAL A 364 -1.54 -11.02 9.51
C VAL A 364 -2.22 -9.68 9.35
N GLU A 365 -2.87 -9.50 8.22
CA GLU A 365 -3.71 -8.34 7.97
C GLU A 365 -4.98 -8.45 8.79
N VAL A 366 -5.38 -7.33 9.39
CA VAL A 366 -6.51 -7.22 10.30
C VAL A 366 -7.42 -6.11 9.77
N VAL A 367 -8.68 -6.45 9.47
CA VAL A 367 -9.64 -5.47 8.95
C VAL A 367 -10.98 -5.63 9.66
N PRO A 368 -11.50 -4.58 10.32
CA PRO A 368 -12.86 -4.59 10.84
C PRO A 368 -13.88 -4.81 9.73
N VAL A 369 -14.84 -5.72 9.96
CA VAL A 369 -15.96 -6.04 9.06
C VAL A 369 -17.27 -6.04 9.84
N ASP A 370 -18.42 -5.94 9.18
CA ASP A 370 -19.71 -5.74 9.85
C ASP A 370 -20.04 -6.86 10.87
N GLY A 371 -19.49 -8.06 10.68
CA GLY A 371 -19.68 -9.23 11.55
C GLY A 371 -18.56 -9.53 12.56
N GLY A 372 -17.51 -8.71 12.63
CA GLY A 372 -16.33 -8.96 13.47
C GLY A 372 -15.05 -8.36 12.89
N VAL A 373 -13.99 -9.17 12.85
CA VAL A 373 -12.69 -8.79 12.31
C VAL A 373 -12.22 -9.86 11.33
N ALA A 374 -11.97 -9.46 10.09
CA ALA A 374 -11.34 -10.33 9.11
C ALA A 374 -9.83 -10.38 9.35
N LEU A 375 -9.29 -11.59 9.32
CA LEU A 375 -7.87 -11.87 9.46
C LEU A 375 -7.39 -12.56 8.18
N VAL A 376 -6.34 -12.04 7.56
CA VAL A 376 -5.73 -12.63 6.35
C VAL A 376 -4.26 -12.88 6.61
N ASN A 377 -3.85 -14.15 6.59
CA ASN A 377 -2.46 -14.54 6.78
C ASN A 377 -1.67 -14.35 5.50
N HIS A 378 -0.72 -13.40 5.47
CA HIS A 378 0.15 -13.20 4.30
C HIS A 378 1.45 -14.02 4.34
N ARG A 379 1.66 -14.86 5.36
CA ARG A 379 2.83 -15.73 5.43
C ARG A 379 2.71 -16.95 4.54
N ASP A 380 3.86 -17.54 4.24
CA ASP A 380 4.02 -18.81 3.54
C ASP A 380 4.07 -20.01 4.51
N ARG A 381 3.39 -19.88 5.66
CA ARG A 381 3.24 -20.91 6.69
C ARG A 381 1.99 -20.64 7.53
N ALA A 382 1.51 -21.66 8.23
CA ALA A 382 0.48 -21.50 9.24
C ALA A 382 0.99 -20.65 10.42
N VAL A 383 0.07 -19.95 11.08
CA VAL A 383 0.34 -19.14 12.27
C VAL A 383 -0.78 -19.28 13.28
N THR A 384 -0.40 -19.16 14.55
CA THR A 384 -1.33 -18.95 15.67
C THR A 384 -1.13 -17.51 16.13
N VAL A 385 -2.19 -16.71 16.15
CA VAL A 385 -2.15 -15.30 16.53
C VAL A 385 -3.09 -15.00 17.69
N ARG A 386 -2.72 -14.01 18.50
CA ARG A 386 -3.61 -13.38 19.49
C ARG A 386 -4.18 -12.10 18.90
N VAL A 387 -5.50 -11.94 18.99
CA VAL A 387 -6.22 -10.79 18.45
C VAL A 387 -7.16 -10.22 19.50
N GLY A 388 -7.08 -8.92 19.75
CA GLY A 388 -7.90 -8.22 20.73
C GLY A 388 -8.19 -6.79 20.31
N ARG A 389 -9.13 -6.12 20.99
CA ARG A 389 -9.33 -4.68 20.76
C ARG A 389 -8.27 -3.90 21.51
N ASP A 390 -7.91 -2.74 20.99
CA ASP A 390 -7.05 -1.83 21.73
C ASP A 390 -7.73 -1.37 23.02
N GLY A 391 -6.96 -1.26 24.10
CA GLY A 391 -7.47 -0.95 25.45
C GLY A 391 -8.08 -2.11 26.25
N ASP A 392 -8.45 -3.24 25.63
CA ASP A 392 -8.91 -4.44 26.36
C ASP A 392 -7.72 -5.15 27.05
N ASP A 393 -7.99 -6.01 28.03
CA ASP A 393 -6.98 -6.86 28.69
C ASP A 393 -6.32 -7.82 27.68
N PRO A 394 -4.98 -7.81 27.50
CA PRO A 394 -4.27 -8.73 26.61
C PRO A 394 -4.51 -10.21 26.91
N ASP A 395 -4.82 -10.57 28.16
CA ASP A 395 -5.12 -11.96 28.54
C ASP A 395 -6.50 -12.41 28.03
N ALA A 396 -7.36 -11.47 27.60
CA ALA A 396 -8.65 -11.74 26.97
C ALA A 396 -8.58 -11.84 25.43
N ASP A 397 -7.38 -11.71 24.84
CA ASP A 397 -7.19 -11.81 23.40
C ASP A 397 -7.61 -13.19 22.86
N LEU A 398 -8.35 -13.18 21.75
CA LEU A 398 -8.76 -14.40 21.06
C LEU A 398 -7.56 -15.05 20.37
N VAL A 399 -7.35 -16.34 20.62
CA VAL A 399 -6.35 -17.15 19.90
C VAL A 399 -6.97 -17.70 18.61
N VAL A 400 -6.34 -17.41 17.47
CA VAL A 400 -6.81 -17.83 16.15
C VAL A 400 -5.70 -18.55 15.40
N ASP A 401 -6.00 -19.74 14.90
CA ASP A 401 -5.13 -20.49 13.99
C ASP A 401 -5.49 -20.20 12.55
N LEU A 402 -4.50 -19.77 11.77
CA LEU A 402 -4.62 -19.51 10.34
C LEU A 402 -3.66 -20.43 9.57
N THR A 403 -4.19 -21.11 8.56
CA THR A 403 -3.36 -21.86 7.61
C THR A 403 -2.50 -20.92 6.76
N GLU A 404 -1.50 -21.46 6.06
CA GLU A 404 -0.72 -20.71 5.08
C GLU A 404 -1.65 -20.03 4.07
N LYS A 405 -1.50 -18.71 3.90
CA LYS A 405 -2.37 -17.90 3.04
C LYS A 405 -3.87 -18.13 3.30
N GLY A 406 -4.20 -18.46 4.55
CA GLY A 406 -5.55 -18.64 5.03
C GLY A 406 -6.17 -17.32 5.48
N TRP A 407 -7.47 -17.32 5.65
CA TRP A 407 -8.21 -16.19 6.19
C TRP A 407 -9.39 -16.68 7.02
N THR A 408 -9.90 -15.83 7.90
CA THR A 408 -11.12 -16.09 8.68
C THR A 408 -11.77 -14.79 9.11
N VAL A 409 -13.01 -14.86 9.59
CA VAL A 409 -13.69 -13.76 10.28
C VAL A 409 -13.91 -14.16 11.73
N ALA A 410 -13.26 -13.44 12.64
CA ALA A 410 -13.33 -13.67 14.07
C ALA A 410 -14.28 -12.68 14.75
N ARG A 411 -15.05 -13.15 15.73
CA ARG A 411 -15.84 -12.28 16.61
C ARG A 411 -15.06 -12.04 17.89
N LEU A 412 -14.64 -10.80 18.11
CA LEU A 412 -13.97 -10.42 19.35
C LEU A 412 -14.99 -10.38 20.50
N PRO A 413 -14.69 -11.00 21.66
CA PRO A 413 -15.59 -11.04 22.80
C PRO A 413 -16.00 -9.62 23.22
N MET A 414 -17.26 -9.39 23.59
CA MET A 414 -17.68 -8.08 24.09
C MET A 414 -16.99 -7.81 25.42
N THR A 415 -16.41 -6.62 25.59
CA THR A 415 -15.87 -6.18 26.87
C THR A 415 -17.02 -6.17 27.88
N SER A 416 -17.02 -7.11 28.83
CA SER A 416 -17.95 -7.06 29.96
C SER A 416 -17.56 -5.82 30.76
N ILE A 417 -18.37 -4.77 30.67
CA ILE A 417 -18.31 -3.65 31.60
C ILE A 417 -18.63 -4.27 32.96
N THR A 418 -17.59 -4.52 33.76
CA THR A 418 -17.76 -4.85 35.16
C THR A 418 -18.38 -3.60 35.78
N GLU A 419 -19.70 -3.60 35.96
CA GLU A 419 -20.36 -2.67 36.86
C GLU A 419 -19.64 -2.79 38.20
N THR A 420 -18.91 -1.75 38.57
CA THR A 420 -18.39 -1.59 39.91
C THR A 420 -19.58 -1.52 40.85
N SER A 421 -20.02 -2.68 41.35
CA SER A 421 -21.03 -2.79 42.39
C SER A 421 -20.53 -1.99 43.58
N THR A 422 -21.05 -0.77 43.68
CA THR A 422 -20.85 0.10 44.83
C THR A 422 -21.66 -0.53 45.95
N THR A 423 -21.04 -1.43 46.70
CA THR A 423 -21.57 -1.87 47.99
C THR A 423 -21.53 -0.66 48.93
N VAL A 424 -22.65 0.07 48.97
CA VAL A 424 -22.97 0.98 50.07
C VAL A 424 -23.16 0.09 51.29
N SER A 425 -22.13 0.04 52.14
CA SER A 425 -22.20 -0.55 53.47
C SER A 425 -23.12 0.32 54.33
N SER A 426 -24.29 -0.20 54.67
CA SER A 426 -25.11 0.31 55.76
C SER A 426 -24.92 -0.56 56.99
N ALA A 427 -24.11 -0.10 57.94
CA ALA A 427 -24.23 -0.29 59.39
C ALA A 427 -23.11 0.51 60.08
#